data_AF-A0A0S3EXM7-F1
#
_entry.id   AF-A0A0S3EXM7-F1
#
_cell.length_a   1.000
_cell.length_b   1.000
_cell.length_c   1.000
_cell.angle_alpha   90.00
_cell.angle_beta   90.00
_cell.angle_gamma   90.00
#
_symmetry.space_group_name_H-M   'P 1'
#
loop_
_entity.id
_entity.type
_entity.pdbx_description
1 polymer ?
#
loop_
_entity_poly.entity_id
_entity_poly.type
_entity_poly.pdbx_seq_one_letter_code
_entity_poly.pdbx_strand_id
1 'polypeptide(L)'
;MLPNIDLRIANMIKALEQVILPALPREQRQARDQAMLVAGHLGMIGEQWKSALRYEQVSLDDLAGLARQLLPDAPELLGPRLENALAAAEACDRVNIAALEQANIDLGNAVDAVILGGEDHAPLSQAASDAVLAYGLRHARRERTWFKANHLDPDRDELPAIAEIFAGAD
;
A
#
# COMPACT_ATOMS: atom_id res chain seq x y z
N MET A 1 -30.58 5.67 -8.08
CA MET A 1 -29.27 6.25 -8.43
C MET A 1 -28.40 6.15 -7.20
N LEU A 2 -27.41 5.25 -7.18
CA LEU A 2 -26.44 5.24 -6.10
C LEU A 2 -25.55 6.48 -6.24
N PRO A 3 -25.39 7.33 -5.21
CA PRO A 3 -24.55 8.50 -5.31
C PRO A 3 -23.10 8.07 -5.55
N ASN A 4 -22.53 8.49 -6.69
CA ASN A 4 -21.14 8.22 -7.06
C ASN A 4 -20.20 8.67 -5.93
N ILE A 5 -19.22 7.83 -5.58
CA ILE A 5 -18.19 8.11 -4.57
C ILE A 5 -17.45 9.41 -4.90
N ASP A 6 -17.12 9.66 -6.17
CA ASP A 6 -16.48 10.90 -6.62
C ASP A 6 -17.29 12.14 -6.19
N LEU A 7 -18.61 12.11 -6.41
CA LEU A 7 -19.51 13.21 -6.07
C LEU A 7 -19.62 13.40 -4.56
N ARG A 8 -19.63 12.30 -3.78
CA ARG A 8 -19.66 12.35 -2.32
C ARG A 8 -18.39 13.01 -1.78
N ILE A 9 -17.22 12.62 -2.29
CA ILE A 9 -15.93 13.21 -1.91
C ILE A 9 -15.91 14.71 -2.25
N ALA A 10 -16.27 15.08 -3.49
CA ALA A 10 -16.31 16.47 -3.92
C ALA A 10 -17.23 17.33 -3.04
N ASN A 11 -18.39 16.80 -2.65
CA ASN A 11 -19.33 17.51 -1.77
C ASN A 11 -18.77 17.69 -0.35
N MET A 12 -18.05 16.70 0.19
CA MET A 12 -17.41 16.81 1.51
C MET A 12 -16.28 17.84 1.50
N ILE A 13 -15.42 17.85 0.48
CA ILE A 13 -14.38 18.88 0.29
C ILE A 13 -15.02 20.26 0.21
N LYS A 14 -16.05 20.42 -0.64
CA LYS A 14 -16.80 21.68 -0.77
C LYS A 14 -17.36 22.17 0.56
N ALA A 15 -17.93 21.29 1.38
CA ALA A 15 -18.46 21.65 2.69
C ALA A 15 -17.36 22.13 3.65
N LEU A 16 -16.20 21.47 3.65
CA LEU A 16 -15.05 21.88 4.45
C LEU A 16 -14.54 23.26 4.02
N GLU A 17 -14.30 23.45 2.72
CA GLU A 17 -13.66 24.66 2.18
C GLU A 17 -14.59 25.87 2.15
N GLN A 18 -15.88 25.68 1.84
CA GLN A 18 -16.82 26.77 1.55
C GLN A 18 -17.78 27.09 2.70
N VAL A 19 -17.90 26.19 3.69
CA VAL A 19 -18.83 26.39 4.82
C VAL A 19 -18.07 26.36 6.15
N ILE A 20 -17.32 25.29 6.41
CA ILE A 20 -16.69 25.09 7.73
C ILE A 20 -15.49 26.03 7.91
N LEU A 21 -14.53 26.02 6.98
CA LEU A 21 -13.31 26.82 7.10
C LEU A 21 -13.59 28.35 7.13
N PRO A 22 -14.58 28.90 6.39
CA PRO A 22 -14.96 30.30 6.52
C PRO A 22 -15.66 30.63 7.85
N ALA A 23 -16.39 29.67 8.44
CA ALA A 23 -17.08 29.86 9.72
C ALA A 23 -16.14 29.77 10.95
N LEU A 24 -14.98 29.11 10.81
CA LEU A 24 -13.99 29.00 11.89
C LEU A 24 -13.26 30.33 12.15
N PRO A 25 -13.23 30.84 13.40
CA PRO A 25 -12.45 32.01 13.75
C PRO A 25 -10.95 31.86 13.42
N ARG A 26 -10.27 32.97 13.08
CA ARG A 26 -8.88 32.94 12.58
C ARG A 26 -7.88 32.49 13.65
N GLU A 27 -8.16 32.79 14.91
CA GLU A 27 -7.38 32.43 16.09
C GLU A 27 -7.42 30.93 16.40
N GLN A 28 -8.43 30.19 15.91
CA GLN A 28 -8.53 28.75 16.07
C GLN A 28 -7.68 28.02 15.02
N ARG A 29 -6.37 28.33 14.98
CA ARG A 29 -5.42 27.85 13.96
C ARG A 29 -5.44 26.33 13.84
N GLN A 30 -5.40 25.61 14.97
CA GLN A 30 -5.44 24.15 14.97
C GLN A 30 -6.70 23.59 14.32
N ALA A 31 -7.89 24.13 14.61
CA ALA A 31 -9.13 23.65 14.00
C ALA A 31 -9.16 23.89 12.48
N ARG A 32 -8.63 25.04 12.05
CA ARG A 32 -8.50 25.37 10.62
C ARG A 32 -7.52 24.42 9.93
N ASP A 33 -6.38 24.14 10.56
CA ASP A 33 -5.38 23.21 10.05
C ASP A 33 -5.96 21.79 9.93
N GLN A 34 -6.69 21.32 10.94
CA GLN A 34 -7.38 20.02 10.88
C GLN A 34 -8.42 19.97 9.76
N ALA A 35 -9.21 21.03 9.55
CA ALA A 35 -10.17 21.07 8.44
C ALA A 35 -9.50 20.98 7.06
N MET A 36 -8.35 21.66 6.89
CA MET A 36 -7.55 21.58 5.67
C MET A 36 -6.91 20.20 5.49
N LEU A 37 -6.41 19.58 6.56
CA LEU A 37 -5.88 18.21 6.52
C LEU A 37 -6.94 17.21 6.07
N VAL A 38 -8.16 17.29 6.60
CA VAL A 38 -9.26 16.41 6.17
C VAL A 38 -9.60 16.64 4.70
N ALA A 39 -9.64 17.89 4.23
CA ALA A 39 -9.88 18.19 2.82
C ALA A 39 -8.79 17.58 1.92
N GLY A 40 -7.51 17.69 2.32
CA GLY A 40 -6.39 17.05 1.63
C GLY A 40 -6.51 15.53 1.57
N HIS A 41 -6.81 14.88 2.69
CA HIS A 41 -7.04 13.42 2.73
C HIS A 41 -8.21 12.98 1.85
N LEU A 42 -9.31 13.73 1.83
CA LEU A 42 -10.43 13.46 0.94
C LEU A 42 -10.04 13.58 -0.54
N GLY A 43 -9.23 14.58 -0.89
CA GLY A 43 -8.69 14.73 -2.25
C GLY A 43 -7.86 13.51 -2.66
N MET A 44 -6.94 13.09 -1.79
CA MET A 44 -6.12 11.90 -2.02
C MET A 44 -6.96 10.62 -2.16
N ILE A 45 -7.97 10.40 -1.30
CA ILE A 45 -8.90 9.26 -1.43
C ILE A 45 -9.61 9.30 -2.79
N GLY A 46 -9.97 10.51 -3.27
CA GLY A 46 -10.57 10.72 -4.58
C GLY A 46 -9.71 10.22 -5.75
N GLU A 47 -8.38 10.36 -5.64
CA GLU A 47 -7.43 9.85 -6.65
C GLU A 47 -7.20 8.33 -6.54
N GLN A 48 -7.23 7.80 -5.31
CA GLN A 48 -6.85 6.42 -5.01
C GLN A 48 -7.98 5.41 -5.21
N TRP A 49 -9.24 5.75 -4.87
CA TRP A 49 -10.28 4.75 -4.63
C TRP A 49 -10.59 3.84 -5.83
N LYS A 50 -10.48 4.35 -7.06
CA LYS A 50 -10.70 3.56 -8.29
C LYS A 50 -9.62 2.50 -8.52
N SER A 51 -8.45 2.72 -7.97
CA SER A 51 -7.28 1.85 -8.11
C SER A 51 -7.00 1.02 -6.86
N ALA A 52 -7.78 1.19 -5.78
CA ALA A 52 -7.51 0.55 -4.49
C ALA A 52 -7.47 -0.98 -4.58
N LEU A 53 -8.43 -1.60 -5.28
CA LEU A 53 -8.41 -3.05 -5.50
C LEU A 53 -7.15 -3.48 -6.28
N ARG A 54 -6.79 -2.75 -7.34
CA ARG A 54 -5.61 -3.08 -8.16
C ARG A 54 -4.32 -2.91 -7.38
N TYR A 55 -4.25 -1.91 -6.51
CA TYR A 55 -3.13 -1.69 -5.60
C TYR A 55 -2.91 -2.90 -4.69
N GLU A 56 -3.97 -3.42 -4.06
CA GLU A 56 -3.87 -4.59 -3.19
C GLU A 56 -3.47 -5.85 -3.96
N GLN A 57 -4.05 -6.07 -5.15
CA GLN A 57 -3.68 -7.19 -6.02
C GLN A 57 -2.19 -7.17 -6.35
N VAL A 58 -1.68 -6.03 -6.83
CA VAL A 58 -0.26 -5.90 -7.22
C VAL A 58 0.66 -5.98 -6.00
N SER A 59 0.23 -5.45 -4.86
CA SER A 59 1.00 -5.56 -3.62
C SER A 59 1.16 -7.01 -3.17
N LEU A 60 0.08 -7.79 -3.23
CA LEU A 60 0.14 -9.21 -2.92
C LEU A 60 0.98 -9.99 -3.94
N ASP A 61 0.90 -9.66 -5.23
CA ASP A 61 1.68 -10.32 -6.28
C ASP A 61 3.18 -10.08 -6.15
N ASP A 62 3.58 -8.84 -5.84
CA ASP A 62 4.97 -8.48 -5.58
C ASP A 62 5.52 -9.25 -4.37
N LEU A 63 4.73 -9.33 -3.30
CA LEU A 63 5.14 -10.03 -2.07
C LEU A 63 5.19 -11.55 -2.27
N ALA A 64 4.23 -12.13 -3.00
CA ALA A 64 4.28 -13.54 -3.42
C ALA A 64 5.49 -13.82 -4.32
N GLY A 65 5.85 -12.88 -5.20
CA GLY A 65 7.08 -12.91 -5.97
C GLY A 65 8.33 -12.99 -5.08
N LEU A 66 8.42 -12.14 -4.06
CA LEU A 66 9.51 -12.19 -3.08
C LEU A 66 9.50 -13.51 -2.30
N ALA A 67 8.36 -13.95 -1.79
CA ALA A 67 8.22 -15.20 -1.05
C ALA A 67 8.75 -16.41 -1.83
N ARG A 68 8.42 -16.52 -3.13
CA ARG A 68 8.96 -17.58 -4.01
C ARG A 68 10.48 -17.52 -4.15
N GLN A 69 11.07 -16.33 -4.16
CA GLN A 69 12.52 -16.15 -4.26
C GLN A 69 13.24 -16.47 -2.94
N LEU A 70 12.59 -16.25 -1.80
CA LEU A 70 13.14 -16.57 -0.48
C LEU A 70 12.99 -18.04 -0.10
N LEU A 71 12.00 -18.73 -0.65
CA LEU A 71 11.67 -20.10 -0.26
C LEU A 71 12.85 -21.10 -0.33
N PRO A 72 13.71 -21.10 -1.38
CA PRO A 72 14.85 -22.01 -1.44
C PRO A 72 15.88 -21.81 -0.33
N ASP A 73 15.95 -20.60 0.22
CA ASP A 73 16.89 -20.21 1.28
C ASP A 73 16.21 -20.16 2.67
N ALA A 74 14.92 -20.50 2.75
CA ALA A 74 14.17 -20.44 3.99
C ALA A 74 14.70 -21.49 4.99
N PRO A 75 14.92 -21.12 6.27
CA PRO A 75 15.28 -22.09 7.31
C PRO A 75 14.27 -23.23 7.40
N GLU A 76 14.72 -24.46 7.70
CA GLU A 76 13.87 -25.66 7.70
C GLU A 76 12.59 -25.52 8.55
N LEU A 77 12.69 -24.82 9.69
CA LEU A 77 11.55 -24.56 10.58
C LEU A 77 10.56 -23.51 10.05
N LEU A 78 11.00 -22.63 9.14
CA LEU A 78 10.20 -21.53 8.60
C LEU A 78 9.68 -21.80 7.19
N GLY A 79 10.37 -22.65 6.41
CA GLY A 79 9.98 -23.05 5.05
C GLY A 79 8.50 -23.45 4.95
N PRO A 80 8.02 -24.42 5.75
CA PRO A 80 6.61 -24.84 5.69
C PRO A 80 5.61 -23.72 6.00
N ARG A 81 5.97 -22.78 6.89
CA ARG A 81 5.13 -21.62 7.19
C ARG A 81 5.05 -20.68 5.99
N LEU A 82 6.18 -20.41 5.34
CA LEU A 82 6.23 -19.58 4.15
C LEU A 82 5.48 -20.22 2.97
N GLU A 83 5.63 -21.53 2.75
CA GLU A 83 4.90 -22.28 1.72
C GLU A 83 3.39 -22.21 1.93
N ASN A 84 2.92 -22.46 3.15
CA ASN A 84 1.50 -22.42 3.47
C ASN A 84 0.91 -21.01 3.30
N ALA A 85 1.62 -19.98 3.74
CA ALA A 85 1.18 -18.60 3.58
C ALA A 85 1.16 -18.19 2.10
N LEU A 86 2.16 -18.60 1.32
CA LEU A 86 2.20 -18.36 -0.12
C LEU A 86 1.04 -19.06 -0.84
N ALA A 87 0.78 -20.33 -0.54
CA ALA A 87 -0.34 -21.07 -1.12
C ALA A 87 -1.70 -20.43 -0.77
N ALA A 88 -1.87 -19.96 0.47
CA ALA A 88 -3.07 -19.25 0.89
C ALA A 88 -3.23 -17.91 0.16
N ALA A 89 -2.15 -17.16 -0.04
CA ALA A 89 -2.14 -15.92 -0.80
C ALA A 89 -2.50 -16.13 -2.28
N GLU A 90 -1.99 -17.20 -2.90
CA GLU A 90 -2.31 -17.56 -4.29
C GLU A 90 -3.77 -18.01 -4.46
N ALA A 91 -4.35 -18.62 -3.43
CA ALA A 91 -5.73 -19.10 -3.43
C ALA A 91 -6.77 -18.06 -2.96
N CYS A 92 -6.35 -16.85 -2.56
CA CYS A 92 -7.24 -15.86 -1.97
C CYS A 92 -8.25 -15.29 -3.00
N ASP A 93 -9.38 -14.76 -2.50
CA ASP A 93 -10.36 -14.08 -3.35
C ASP A 93 -9.80 -12.73 -3.85
N ARG A 94 -9.40 -12.71 -5.12
CA ARG A 94 -8.74 -11.56 -5.77
C ARG A 94 -9.65 -10.37 -6.05
N VAL A 95 -10.97 -10.49 -5.86
CA VAL A 95 -11.91 -9.36 -6.02
C VAL A 95 -12.39 -8.80 -4.68
N ASN A 96 -12.02 -9.43 -3.57
CA ASN A 96 -12.35 -8.99 -2.23
C ASN A 96 -11.15 -8.31 -1.57
N ILE A 97 -11.24 -6.98 -1.39
CA ILE A 97 -10.17 -6.17 -0.79
C ILE A 97 -9.77 -6.71 0.59
N ALA A 98 -10.73 -7.06 1.45
CA ALA A 98 -10.41 -7.56 2.79
C ALA A 98 -9.69 -8.91 2.76
N ALA A 99 -10.00 -9.77 1.77
CA ALA A 99 -9.29 -11.03 1.59
C ALA A 99 -7.85 -10.81 1.09
N LEU A 100 -7.65 -9.86 0.17
CA LEU A 100 -6.32 -9.47 -0.30
C LEU A 100 -5.46 -8.88 0.83
N GLU A 101 -6.03 -7.95 1.61
CA GLU A 101 -5.33 -7.33 2.76
C GLU A 101 -4.90 -8.38 3.77
N GLN A 102 -5.80 -9.31 4.13
CA GLN A 102 -5.49 -10.37 5.08
C GLN A 102 -4.40 -11.31 4.54
N ALA A 103 -4.50 -11.73 3.27
CA ALA A 103 -3.48 -12.54 2.62
C ALA A 103 -2.11 -11.85 2.57
N ASN A 104 -2.09 -10.54 2.32
CA ASN A 104 -0.88 -9.72 2.29
C ASN A 104 -0.22 -9.65 3.68
N ILE A 105 -1.02 -9.43 4.73
CA ILE A 105 -0.54 -9.44 6.13
C ILE A 105 0.04 -10.81 6.50
N ASP A 106 -0.69 -11.89 6.21
CA ASP A 106 -0.29 -13.25 6.60
C ASP A 106 0.99 -13.69 5.88
N LEU A 107 1.09 -13.41 4.58
CA LEU A 107 2.29 -13.66 3.79
C LEU A 107 3.45 -12.77 4.25
N GLY A 108 3.20 -11.49 4.54
CA GLY A 108 4.22 -10.54 5.01
C GLY A 108 4.85 -11.01 6.30
N ASN A 109 4.03 -11.43 7.27
CA ASN A 109 4.51 -12.01 8.52
C ASN A 109 5.38 -13.27 8.32
N ALA A 110 5.08 -14.10 7.32
CA ALA A 110 5.88 -15.28 7.01
C ALA A 110 7.21 -14.90 6.33
N VAL A 111 7.17 -13.96 5.38
CA VAL A 111 8.37 -13.39 4.72
C VAL A 111 9.29 -12.74 5.74
N ASP A 112 8.76 -11.91 6.63
CA ASP A 112 9.53 -11.22 7.68
C ASP A 112 10.23 -12.23 8.60
N ALA A 113 9.55 -13.32 8.97
CA ALA A 113 10.17 -14.37 9.79
C ALA A 113 11.40 -14.99 9.10
N VAL A 114 11.32 -15.20 7.78
CA VAL A 114 12.47 -15.71 6.98
C VAL A 114 13.57 -14.65 6.89
N ILE A 115 13.24 -13.38 6.63
CA ILE A 115 14.21 -12.28 6.57
C ILE A 115 14.95 -12.12 7.90
N LEU A 116 14.25 -12.26 9.02
CA LEU A 116 14.81 -12.16 10.37
C LEU A 116 15.60 -13.42 10.78
N GLY A 117 15.56 -14.49 10.00
CA GLY A 117 16.34 -15.71 10.22
C GLY A 117 15.88 -16.58 11.39
N GLY A 118 14.64 -16.38 11.88
CA GLY A 118 14.11 -17.09 13.05
C GLY A 118 14.84 -16.80 14.35
N GLU A 119 14.83 -17.75 15.29
CA GLU A 119 15.53 -17.62 16.59
C GLU A 119 17.05 -17.57 16.43
N ASP A 120 17.58 -18.23 15.40
CA ASP A 120 19.02 -18.30 15.12
C ASP A 120 19.55 -17.06 14.41
N HIS A 121 18.67 -16.14 13.98
CA HIS A 121 19.01 -14.96 13.18
C HIS A 121 19.94 -15.28 12.01
N ALA A 122 19.66 -16.40 11.32
CA ALA A 122 20.46 -16.87 10.22
C ALA A 122 20.58 -15.78 9.13
N PRO A 123 21.79 -15.49 8.61
CA PRO A 123 21.97 -14.48 7.59
C PRO A 123 21.31 -14.91 6.28
N LEU A 124 20.72 -13.96 5.58
CA LEU A 124 20.25 -14.17 4.22
C LEU A 124 21.42 -14.49 3.28
N SER A 125 21.15 -15.32 2.27
CA SER A 125 22.06 -15.47 1.13
C SER A 125 22.18 -14.13 0.38
N GLN A 126 23.20 -14.00 -0.47
CA GLN A 126 23.30 -12.82 -1.34
C GLN A 126 22.09 -12.71 -2.28
N ALA A 127 21.64 -13.84 -2.85
CA ALA A 127 20.49 -13.86 -3.76
C ALA A 127 19.19 -13.43 -3.05
N ALA A 128 18.97 -13.92 -1.82
CA ALA A 128 17.84 -13.50 -1.00
C ALA A 128 17.93 -12.01 -0.62
N SER A 129 19.12 -11.52 -0.31
CA SER A 129 19.34 -10.09 -0.01
C SER A 129 19.03 -9.20 -1.23
N ASP A 130 19.51 -9.59 -2.41
CA ASP A 130 19.23 -8.89 -3.67
C ASP A 130 17.73 -8.90 -4.01
N ALA A 131 17.04 -10.02 -3.76
CA ALA A 131 15.59 -10.15 -3.91
C ALA A 131 14.82 -9.18 -3.00
N VAL A 132 15.19 -9.10 -1.72
CA VAL A 132 14.59 -8.17 -0.75
C VAL A 132 14.80 -6.72 -1.18
N LEU A 133 16.01 -6.34 -1.60
CA LEU A 133 16.30 -4.99 -2.08
C LEU A 133 15.52 -4.64 -3.35
N ALA A 134 15.43 -5.57 -4.31
CA ALA A 134 14.67 -5.38 -5.53
C ALA A 134 13.16 -5.23 -5.26
N TYR A 135 12.60 -6.04 -4.35
CA TYR A 135 11.23 -5.88 -3.87
C TYR A 135 11.04 -4.52 -3.20
N GLY A 136 11.92 -4.15 -2.26
CA GLY A 136 11.86 -2.89 -1.52
C GLY A 136 11.85 -1.68 -2.45
N LEU A 137 12.63 -1.70 -3.54
CA LEU A 137 12.63 -0.64 -4.53
C LEU A 137 11.28 -0.51 -5.26
N ARG A 138 10.67 -1.63 -5.68
CA ARG A 138 9.35 -1.62 -6.33
C ARG A 138 8.25 -1.17 -5.37
N HIS A 139 8.25 -1.71 -4.16
CA HIS A 139 7.31 -1.37 -3.10
C HIS A 139 7.39 0.13 -2.76
N ALA A 140 8.59 0.64 -2.46
CA ALA A 140 8.79 2.05 -2.16
C ALA A 140 8.33 2.96 -3.30
N ARG A 141 8.64 2.62 -4.56
CA ARG A 141 8.16 3.40 -5.72
C ARG A 141 6.63 3.43 -5.80
N ARG A 142 5.97 2.30 -5.54
CA ARG A 142 4.51 2.21 -5.53
C ARG A 142 3.92 3.06 -4.40
N GLU A 143 4.41 2.92 -3.17
CA GLU A 143 3.92 3.69 -2.01
C GLU A 143 4.12 5.19 -2.20
N ARG A 144 5.33 5.61 -2.59
CA ARG A 144 5.63 7.03 -2.87
C ARG A 144 4.66 7.63 -3.87
N THR A 145 4.34 6.88 -4.93
CA THR A 145 3.38 7.35 -5.94
C THR A 145 1.95 7.35 -5.42
N TRP A 146 1.56 6.34 -4.63
CA TRP A 146 0.24 6.26 -4.02
C TRP A 146 -0.06 7.48 -3.13
N PHE A 147 0.96 7.97 -2.41
CA PHE A 147 0.87 9.14 -1.53
C PHE A 147 1.36 10.46 -2.17
N LYS A 148 1.63 10.47 -3.48
CA LYS A 148 2.14 11.64 -4.23
C LYS A 148 1.32 12.91 -4.01
N ALA A 149 0.00 12.78 -3.90
CA ALA A 149 -0.95 13.88 -3.70
C ALA A 149 -0.79 14.61 -2.35
N ASN A 150 -0.10 14.02 -1.36
CA ASN A 150 0.15 14.69 -0.07
C ASN A 150 1.26 15.74 -0.14
N HIS A 151 1.99 15.85 -1.25
CA HIS A 151 3.07 16.83 -1.46
C HIS A 151 4.25 16.74 -0.47
N LEU A 152 4.39 15.62 0.26
CA LEU A 152 5.47 15.39 1.22
C LEU A 152 6.69 14.68 0.62
N ASP A 153 6.54 14.07 -0.56
CA ASP A 153 7.66 13.45 -1.26
C ASP A 153 8.49 14.53 -1.99
N PRO A 154 9.80 14.64 -1.72
CA PRO A 154 10.65 15.65 -2.34
C PRO A 154 10.83 15.47 -3.85
N ASP A 155 10.74 14.24 -4.36
CA ASP A 155 10.94 13.91 -5.78
C ASP A 155 9.61 13.57 -6.47
N ARG A 156 8.48 14.05 -5.94
CA ARG A 156 7.14 13.72 -6.43
C ARG A 156 6.94 13.94 -7.94
N ASP A 157 7.66 14.91 -8.51
CA ASP A 157 7.53 15.28 -9.91
C ASP A 157 8.16 14.21 -10.83
N GLU A 158 9.03 13.35 -10.30
CA GLU A 158 9.63 12.20 -10.98
C GLU A 158 8.77 10.93 -10.89
N LEU A 159 7.77 10.93 -10.01
CA LEU A 159 6.89 9.79 -9.80
C LEU A 159 5.80 9.72 -10.88
N PRO A 160 5.43 8.51 -11.35
CA PRO A 160 4.38 8.34 -12.35
C PRO A 160 2.99 8.71 -11.82
N ALA A 161 1.97 8.64 -12.68
CA ALA A 161 0.58 8.62 -12.22
C ALA A 161 0.21 7.26 -11.60
N ILE A 162 -0.78 7.22 -10.71
CA ILE A 162 -1.26 5.96 -10.09
C ILE A 162 -1.61 4.91 -11.14
N ALA A 163 -2.31 5.30 -12.21
CA ALA A 163 -2.71 4.39 -13.29
C ALA A 163 -1.52 3.77 -14.04
N GLU A 164 -0.39 4.48 -14.13
CA GLU A 164 0.78 4.05 -14.89
C GLU A 164 1.58 2.97 -14.15
N ILE A 165 1.50 2.91 -12.81
CA ILE A 165 2.17 1.86 -12.02
C ILE A 165 1.59 0.48 -12.32
N PHE A 166 0.30 0.44 -12.64
CA PHE A 166 -0.42 -0.82 -12.85
C PHE A 166 -0.46 -1.26 -14.32
N ALA A 167 -0.03 -0.41 -15.25
CA ALA A 167 -0.06 -0.65 -16.69
C ALA A 167 1.00 -1.66 -17.18
N GLY A 168 1.96 -2.04 -16.33
CA GLY A 168 2.99 -3.05 -16.64
C GLY A 168 2.82 -4.39 -15.92
N ALA A 169 1.67 -4.61 -15.27
CA ALA A 169 1.41 -5.78 -14.43
C ALA A 169 0.37 -6.75 -15.06
N ASP A 170 0.36 -6.86 -16.38
CA ASP A 170 -0.44 -7.83 -17.15
C ASP A 170 0.32 -9.14 -17.40
#